data_AF-A0A1C4DX63-F1
#
_entry.id   AF-A0A1C4DX63-F1
#
_cell.length_a   1.000
_cell.length_b   1.000
_cell.length_c   1.000
_cell.angle_alpha   90.00
_cell.angle_beta   90.00
_cell.angle_gamma   90.00
#
_symmetry.space_group_name_H-M   'P 1'
#
loop_
_entity.id
_entity.type
_entity.pdbx_description
1 polymer ?
#
loop_
_entity_poly.entity_id
_entity_poly.type
_entity_poly.pdbx_seq_one_letter_code
_entity_poly.pdbx_strand_id
1 'polypeptide(L)'
;MASFLESPLTFDRFTIFRTALTHVAPGGMLLITSHAKPPSWSPQADRPFQSAKKAIVVLEPLSTDWEIIFCDDVARLMHGPQGQEGEVSDSVIALRRKK
;
A
#
# COMPACT_ATOMS: atom_id res chain seq x y z
N MET A 1 -14.31 -4.17 1.85
CA MET A 1 -13.83 -2.92 1.22
C MET A 1 -12.45 -3.20 0.67
N ALA A 2 -12.22 -2.98 -0.63
CA ALA A 2 -10.88 -2.95 -1.21
C ALA A 2 -10.55 -1.47 -1.48
N SER A 3 -9.49 -0.95 -0.88
CA SER A 3 -9.09 0.46 -0.99
C SER A 3 -7.70 0.56 -1.62
N PHE A 4 -7.61 0.19 -2.90
CA PHE A 4 -6.35 0.23 -3.65
C PHE A 4 -6.19 1.56 -4.38
N LEU A 5 -5.13 2.31 -4.05
CA LEU A 5 -4.73 3.49 -4.82
C LEU A 5 -3.44 3.18 -5.60
N GLU A 6 -3.60 2.49 -6.73
CA GLU A 6 -2.53 2.11 -7.64
C GLU A 6 -2.93 2.52 -9.08
N SER A 7 -2.02 3.15 -9.83
CA SER A 7 -2.29 3.64 -11.18
C SER A 7 -1.14 3.30 -12.13
N PRO A 8 -1.41 2.88 -13.38
CA PRO A 8 -0.39 2.71 -14.43
C PRO A 8 0.17 4.02 -14.98
N LEU A 9 -0.48 5.15 -14.70
CA LEU A 9 0.00 6.47 -15.11
C LEU A 9 1.00 7.02 -14.08
N THR A 10 1.95 7.85 -14.53
CA THR A 10 2.79 8.64 -13.62
C THR A 10 1.90 9.56 -12.80
N PHE A 11 1.79 9.23 -11.52
CA PHE A 11 0.84 9.85 -10.61
C PHE A 11 1.47 9.96 -9.22
N ASP A 12 1.54 11.17 -8.67
CA ASP A 12 2.08 11.39 -7.33
C ASP A 12 1.04 11.03 -6.25
N ARG A 13 0.88 9.73 -6.06
CA ARG A 13 0.02 9.18 -5.00
C ARG A 13 0.47 9.59 -3.60
N PHE A 14 1.75 9.89 -3.40
CA PHE A 14 2.27 10.25 -2.08
C PHE A 14 1.76 11.63 -1.65
N THR A 15 1.53 12.55 -2.58
CA THR A 15 0.84 13.81 -2.27
C THR A 15 -0.59 13.57 -1.78
N ILE A 16 -1.29 12.57 -2.33
CA ILE A 16 -2.62 12.19 -1.85
C ILE A 16 -2.56 11.55 -0.47
N PHE A 17 -1.62 10.65 -0.22
CA PHE A 17 -1.44 10.06 1.11
C PHE A 17 -1.09 11.11 2.17
N ARG A 18 -0.22 12.07 1.85
CA ARG A 18 0.07 13.22 2.72
C ARG A 18 -1.17 14.07 2.99
N THR A 19 -1.99 14.30 1.97
CA THR A 19 -3.27 15.01 2.14
C THR A 19 -4.24 14.21 3.00
N ALA A 20 -4.31 12.88 2.84
CA ALA A 20 -5.17 12.04 3.67
C ALA A 20 -4.77 12.11 5.15
N LEU A 21 -3.46 12.12 5.47
CA LEU A 21 -2.97 12.29 6.84
C LEU A 21 -3.53 13.55 7.52
N THR A 22 -3.64 14.68 6.81
CA THR A 22 -4.13 15.92 7.41
C THR A 22 -5.62 15.90 7.75
N HIS A 23 -6.39 14.98 7.16
CA HIS A 23 -7.85 14.87 7.34
C HIS A 23 -8.27 13.81 8.36
N VAL A 24 -7.33 13.03 8.91
CA VAL A 24 -7.64 12.05 9.95
C VAL A 24 -7.79 12.76 11.30
N ALA A 25 -8.95 12.64 11.93
CA ALA A 25 -9.19 13.18 13.27
C ALA A 25 -8.27 12.52 14.33
N PRO A 26 -7.94 13.21 15.43
CA PRO A 26 -7.21 12.60 16.56
C PRO A 26 -7.88 11.30 17.03
N GLY A 27 -7.09 10.26 17.28
CA GLY A 27 -7.56 8.91 17.57
C GLY A 27 -8.04 8.10 16.35
N GLY A 28 -8.10 8.70 15.16
CA GLY A 28 -8.49 8.05 13.91
C GLY A 28 -7.38 7.22 13.26
N MET A 29 -7.73 6.51 12.19
CA MET A 29 -6.83 5.60 11.47
C MET A 29 -6.81 5.90 9.97
N LEU A 30 -5.63 5.78 9.37
CA LEU A 30 -5.43 5.75 7.92
C LEU A 30 -4.93 4.36 7.52
N LEU A 31 -5.64 3.72 6.58
CA LEU A 31 -5.23 2.46 5.97
C LEU A 31 -4.89 2.71 4.49
N ILE A 32 -3.66 2.38 4.10
CA ILE A 32 -3.18 2.45 2.73
C ILE A 32 -2.92 1.03 2.25
N THR A 33 -3.58 0.65 1.16
CA THR A 33 -3.31 -0.62 0.47
C THR A 33 -2.95 -0.37 -0.99
N SER A 34 -1.89 -1.03 -1.48
CA SER A 34 -1.43 -0.97 -2.87
C SER A 34 -0.85 -2.33 -3.27
N HIS A 35 -0.51 -2.52 -4.55
CA HIS A 35 0.20 -3.73 -4.95
C HIS A 35 1.69 -3.62 -4.59
N ALA A 36 2.26 -4.71 -4.10
CA ALA A 36 3.68 -4.83 -3.79
C ALA A 36 4.41 -5.80 -4.75
N LYS A 37 3.73 -6.88 -5.16
CA LYS A 37 4.26 -7.87 -6.10
C LYS A 37 3.13 -8.53 -6.89
N PRO A 38 3.18 -8.56 -8.22
CA PRO A 38 2.20 -9.26 -9.06
C PRO A 38 2.48 -10.77 -9.07
N PRO A 39 1.49 -11.60 -9.45
CA PRO A 39 1.75 -13.02 -9.63
C PRO A 39 2.67 -13.27 -10.82
N SER A 40 3.51 -14.31 -10.73
CA SER A 40 4.55 -14.65 -11.71
C SER A 40 4.03 -14.93 -13.12
N TRP A 41 2.79 -15.39 -13.24
CA TRP A 41 2.14 -15.68 -14.53
C TRP A 41 1.54 -14.44 -15.19
N SER A 42 1.48 -13.29 -14.50
CA SER A 42 0.90 -12.07 -15.04
C SER A 42 1.81 -11.44 -16.10
N PRO A 43 1.25 -10.89 -17.21
CA PRO A 43 2.01 -10.06 -18.14
C PRO A 43 2.65 -8.82 -17.48
N GLN A 44 2.22 -8.46 -16.27
CA GLN A 44 2.77 -7.37 -15.47
C GLN A 44 3.82 -7.83 -14.46
N ALA A 45 4.35 -9.06 -14.57
CA ALA A 45 5.29 -9.63 -13.61
C ALA A 45 6.50 -8.72 -13.33
N ASP A 46 6.99 -8.03 -14.36
CA ASP A 46 8.16 -7.15 -14.27
C ASP A 46 7.82 -5.70 -13.92
N ARG A 47 6.54 -5.38 -13.69
CA ARG A 47 6.14 -4.01 -13.36
C ARG A 47 6.69 -3.65 -11.97
N PRO A 48 7.40 -2.51 -11.83
CA PRO A 48 7.92 -2.10 -10.55
C PRO A 48 6.77 -1.64 -9.64
N PHE A 49 6.56 -2.37 -8.55
CA PHE A 49 5.70 -2.00 -7.44
C PHE A 49 6.53 -1.60 -6.22
N GLN A 50 5.93 -0.91 -5.28
CA GLN A 50 6.59 -0.52 -4.03
C GLN A 50 6.06 -1.37 -2.88
N SER A 51 6.97 -1.96 -2.10
CA SER A 51 6.64 -2.59 -0.83
C SER A 51 6.19 -1.55 0.19
N ALA A 52 5.46 -2.01 1.22
CA ALA A 52 5.01 -1.18 2.33
C ALA A 52 6.18 -0.44 2.98
N LYS A 53 7.30 -1.14 3.20
CA LYS A 53 8.52 -0.58 3.80
C LYS A 53 9.17 0.50 2.95
N LYS A 54 9.11 0.40 1.62
CA LYS A 54 9.60 1.48 0.73
C LYS A 54 8.63 2.64 0.70
N ALA A 55 7.33 2.37 0.67
CA ALA A 55 6.31 3.40 0.61
C ALA A 55 6.26 4.25 1.90
N ILE A 56 6.39 3.64 3.10
CA ILE A 56 6.40 4.39 4.35
C ILE A 56 7.59 5.36 4.44
N VAL A 57 8.77 4.96 3.96
CA VAL A 57 9.97 5.82 3.91
C VAL A 57 9.76 7.04 3.01
N VAL A 58 9.03 6.89 1.90
CA VAL A 58 8.69 8.02 1.02
C VAL A 58 7.60 8.91 1.62
N LEU A 59 6.77 8.36 2.51
CA LEU A 59 5.70 9.11 3.20
C LEU A 59 6.22 9.94 4.37
N GLU A 60 7.36 9.57 4.98
CA GLU A 60 8.02 10.31 6.05
C GLU A 60 8.47 11.72 5.60
N PRO A 61 8.49 12.73 6.50
CA PRO A 61 8.45 12.64 7.96
C PRO A 61 7.02 12.70 8.52
N LEU A 62 6.57 11.61 9.15
CA LEU A 62 5.35 11.63 9.97
C LEU A 62 5.63 12.44 11.24
N SER A 63 4.67 13.27 11.69
CA SER A 63 4.81 13.94 12.98
C SER A 63 4.83 12.92 14.14
N THR A 64 5.31 13.34 15.31
CA THR A 64 5.30 12.53 16.53
C THR A 64 3.90 12.10 16.98
N ASP A 65 2.85 12.66 16.37
CA ASP A 65 1.45 12.35 16.62
C ASP A 65 0.97 11.10 15.89
N TRP A 66 1.82 10.46 15.09
CA TRP A 66 1.49 9.24 14.37
C TRP A 66 2.15 8.01 14.97
N GLU A 67 1.45 6.89 14.84
CA GLU A 67 1.89 5.57 15.24
C GLU A 67 1.69 4.62 14.07
N ILE A 68 2.74 3.87 13.72
CA ILE A 68 2.65 2.79 12.74
C ILE A 68 2.09 1.56 13.44
N ILE A 69 0.87 1.17 13.08
CA ILE A 69 0.19 -0.01 13.63
C ILE A 69 0.57 -1.26 12.83
N PHE A 70 0.70 -1.12 11.51
CA PHE A 70 1.09 -2.19 10.61
C PHE A 70 1.84 -1.62 9.40
N CYS A 71 2.90 -2.27 8.96
CA CYS A 71 3.64 -1.91 7.76
C CYS A 71 4.38 -3.13 7.21
N ASP A 72 3.70 -3.94 6.42
CA ASP A 72 4.32 -5.07 5.72
C ASP A 72 3.58 -5.43 4.43
N ASP A 73 4.23 -6.26 3.61
CA ASP A 73 3.63 -6.84 2.42
C ASP A 73 2.87 -8.12 2.81
N VAL A 74 1.60 -8.21 2.43
CA VAL A 74 0.73 -9.35 2.73
C VAL A 74 0.62 -10.21 1.48
N ALA A 75 1.18 -11.42 1.54
CA ALA A 75 1.11 -12.40 0.47
C ALA A 75 -0.24 -13.14 0.45
N ARG A 76 -0.72 -13.44 -0.76
CA ARG A 76 -1.90 -14.28 -1.00
C ARG A 76 -1.75 -15.03 -2.32
N LEU A 77 -2.44 -16.16 -2.44
CA LEU A 77 -2.47 -16.92 -3.70
C LEU A 77 -3.51 -16.31 -4.66
N MET A 78 -3.19 -16.37 -5.95
CA MET A 78 -4.08 -15.93 -7.02
C MET A 78 -4.02 -16.91 -8.18
N HIS A 79 -5.20 -17.32 -8.65
CA HIS A 79 -5.35 -18.18 -9.81
C HIS A 79 -5.43 -17.35 -11.10
N GLY A 80 -4.69 -17.80 -12.11
CA GLY A 80 -4.68 -17.23 -13.44
C GLY A 80 -5.80 -17.79 -14.33
N PRO A 81 -6.12 -17.10 -15.44
CA PRO A 81 -7.21 -17.49 -16.34
C PRO A 81 -7.00 -18.83 -17.04
N GLN A 82 -5.77 -19.36 -17.09
CA GLN A 82 -5.45 -20.69 -17.63
C GLN A 82 -5.15 -21.71 -16.52
N GLY A 83 -5.62 -21.48 -15.29
CA GLY A 83 -5.41 -22.38 -14.16
C GLY A 83 -4.02 -22.30 -13.52
N GLN A 84 -3.22 -21.29 -13.87
CA GLN A 84 -1.95 -21.03 -13.18
C GLN A 84 -2.20 -20.65 -11.72
N GLU A 85 -1.22 -20.88 -10.86
CA GLU A 85 -1.20 -20.36 -9.50
C GLU A 85 0.03 -19.49 -9.32
N GLY A 86 -0.13 -18.36 -8.62
CA GLY A 86 0.97 -17.46 -8.33
C GLY A 86 0.72 -16.65 -7.07
N GLU A 87 1.79 -16.38 -6.34
CA GLU A 87 1.76 -15.49 -5.19
C GLU A 87 1.68 -14.03 -5.65
N VAL A 88 0.69 -13.30 -5.15
CA VAL A 88 0.59 -11.84 -5.22
C VAL A 88 0.79 -11.28 -3.81
N SER A 89 1.45 -10.12 -3.71
CA SER A 89 1.60 -9.43 -2.43
C SER A 89 1.04 -8.03 -2.53
N ASP A 90 0.32 -7.62 -1.50
CA ASP A 90 -0.23 -6.28 -1.36
C ASP A 90 0.52 -5.54 -0.25
N SER A 91 0.96 -4.32 -0.52
CA SER A 91 1.59 -3.43 0.47
C SER A 91 0.50 -2.87 1.36
N VAL A 92 0.57 -3.14 2.66
CA VAL A 92 -0.40 -2.68 3.66
C VAL A 92 0.29 -1.82 4.70
N ILE A 93 -0.20 -0.59 4.84
CA ILE A 93 0.27 0.37 5.85
C ILE A 93 -0.95 0.85 6.64
N ALA A 94 -0.93 0.63 7.95
CA ALA A 94 -1.94 1.14 8.88
C ALA A 94 -1.28 2.12 9.85
N LEU A 95 -1.80 3.35 9.88
CA LEU A 95 -1.32 4.43 10.73
C LEU A 95 -2.44 4.89 11.65
N ARG A 96 -2.13 5.15 12.91
CA ARG A 96 -3.07 5.75 13.87
C ARG A 96 -2.59 7.15 14.24
N ARG A 97 -3.49 8.12 14.20
CA ARG A 97 -3.24 9.44 14.79
C ARG A 97 -3.49 9.34 16.29
N LYS A 98 -2.52 9.74 17.10
CA LYS A 98 -2.65 9.84 18.56
C LYS A 98 -3.78 10.81 18.92
N LYS A 99 -4.30 10.66 20.14
CA LYS A 99 -5.33 11.58 20.67
C LYS A 99 -4.73 12.93 21.00
#